data_AF-A0A9P2IRD8-F1
#
_entry.id   AF-A0A9P2IRD8-F1
#
_cell.length_a   1.000
_cell.length_b   1.000
_cell.length_c   1.000
_cell.angle_alpha   90.00
_cell.angle_beta   90.00
_cell.angle_gamma   90.00
#
_symmetry.space_group_name_H-M   'P 1'
#
loop_
_entity.id
_entity.type
_entity.pdbx_description
1 polymer ?
#
loop_
_entity_poly.entity_id
_entity_poly.type
_entity_poly.pdbx_seq_one_letter_code
_entity_poly.pdbx_strand_id
1 'polypeptide(L)'
;MSLIDYQALRAKAEKATCGVWSLEYGESRFDCDDALIHREVVGYLPICRIEGAHPESGFDEDFQMEQQANAEFIAAANPATVLALLDELERNQQYIKRRDQENEDIALTVGKLRVELEGKDKLIAELGKQCAEWERKALSNFEECAAMAERIEEMSKQSCEARERDLFESWVMHSICISKSTLEGLRTETGYRNATLSGTDFNRMWKQWKSIRATGIRIKGE
;
A
#
# COMPACT_ATOMS: atom_id res chain seq x y z
N MET A 1 15.53 19.55 40.36
CA MET A 1 16.65 20.14 39.60
C MET A 1 16.44 21.64 39.59
N SER A 2 17.36 22.42 40.17
CA SER A 2 17.35 23.87 39.99
C SER A 2 17.59 24.18 38.51
N LEU A 3 16.77 25.04 37.92
CA LEU A 3 17.03 25.54 36.56
C LEU A 3 18.31 26.39 36.64
N ILE A 4 19.36 25.96 35.93
CA ILE A 4 20.53 26.81 35.72
C ILE A 4 20.08 27.96 34.80
N ASP A 5 20.26 29.19 35.25
CA ASP A 5 20.03 30.37 34.41
C ASP A 5 21.24 30.58 33.49
N TYR A 6 21.15 30.01 32.28
CA TYR A 6 22.20 30.10 31.26
C TYR A 6 22.46 31.54 30.80
N GLN A 7 21.46 32.42 30.83
CA GLN A 7 21.63 33.82 30.44
C GLN A 7 22.37 34.60 31.52
N ALA A 8 22.04 34.37 32.79
CA ALA A 8 22.80 34.92 33.90
C ALA A 8 24.25 34.40 33.90
N LEU A 9 24.48 33.13 33.58
CA LEU A 9 25.82 32.55 33.46
C LEU A 9 26.62 33.16 32.30
N ARG A 10 26.00 33.31 31.12
CA ARG A 10 26.61 33.98 29.96
C ARG A 10 27.02 35.41 30.29
N ALA A 11 26.11 36.18 30.90
CA ALA A 11 26.39 37.58 31.27
C ALA A 11 27.52 37.73 32.30
N LYS A 12 27.72 36.73 33.18
CA LYS A 12 28.87 36.69 34.10
C LYS A 12 30.17 36.35 33.36
N ALA A 13 30.14 35.37 32.45
CA ALA A 13 31.30 34.98 31.66
C ALA A 13 31.76 36.12 30.73
N GLU A 14 30.84 36.83 30.07
CA GLU A 14 31.17 37.98 29.20
C GLU A 14 31.81 39.14 29.95
N LYS A 15 31.47 39.34 31.23
CA LYS A 15 32.04 40.38 32.09
C LYS A 15 33.38 39.99 32.73
N ALA A 16 33.68 38.70 32.79
CA ALA A 16 34.92 38.20 33.37
C ALA A 16 36.10 38.38 32.40
N THR A 17 37.32 38.14 32.87
CA THR A 17 38.54 38.24 32.04
C THR A 17 38.44 37.28 30.86
N CYS A 18 38.36 37.83 29.65
CA CYS A 18 38.18 37.04 28.44
C CYS A 18 39.43 36.20 28.10
N GLY A 19 39.28 35.20 27.23
CA GLY A 19 40.36 34.33 26.78
C GLY A 19 40.62 33.13 27.69
N VAL A 20 41.63 32.35 27.34
CA VAL A 20 42.06 31.17 28.10
C VAL A 20 42.86 31.64 29.32
N TRP A 21 42.61 31.02 30.46
CA TRP A 21 43.34 31.26 31.70
C TRP A 21 44.42 30.19 31.86
N SER A 22 45.61 30.63 32.23
CA SER A 22 46.77 29.78 32.51
C SER A 22 46.94 29.61 34.02
N LEU A 23 47.50 28.47 34.41
CA LEU A 23 47.79 28.13 35.80
C LEU A 23 49.31 28.01 35.95
N GLU A 24 49.85 28.71 36.94
CA GLU A 24 51.25 28.66 37.33
C GLU A 24 51.34 28.34 38.82
N TYR A 25 52.32 27.53 39.21
CA TYR A 25 52.60 27.20 40.60
C TYR A 25 53.85 27.94 41.06
N GLY A 26 53.84 28.51 42.28
CA GLY A 26 54.97 29.28 42.80
C GLY A 26 56.25 28.46 42.97
N GLU A 27 57.40 28.99 42.55
CA GLU A 27 58.71 28.34 42.71
C GLU A 27 59.47 28.75 44.00
N SER A 28 58.89 29.64 44.81
CA SER A 28 59.54 30.26 45.99
C SER A 28 59.30 29.47 47.28
N ARG A 29 60.36 29.31 48.10
CA ARG A 29 60.39 28.58 49.38
C ARG A 29 59.34 29.00 50.44
N PHE A 30 58.62 30.10 50.24
CA PHE A 30 57.58 30.63 51.11
C PHE A 30 56.17 30.66 50.47
N ASP A 31 56.06 30.42 49.16
CA ASP A 31 54.81 30.44 48.37
C ASP A 31 54.68 29.17 47.50
N CYS A 32 55.41 28.09 47.80
CA CYS A 32 55.56 26.90 46.96
C CYS A 32 54.26 26.13 46.69
N ASP A 33 53.20 26.37 47.48
CA ASP A 33 51.95 25.63 47.40
C ASP A 33 50.81 26.42 46.76
N ASP A 34 51.06 27.68 46.39
CA ASP A 34 50.03 28.58 45.89
C ASP A 34 49.87 28.47 44.37
N ALA A 35 48.61 28.38 43.96
CA ALA A 35 48.21 28.33 42.57
C ALA A 35 47.83 29.73 42.07
N LEU A 36 48.53 30.20 41.05
CA LEU A 36 48.30 31.49 40.40
C LEU A 36 47.60 31.28 39.07
N ILE A 37 46.36 31.76 38.98
CA ILE A 37 45.63 31.80 37.72
C ILE A 37 45.86 33.17 37.10
N HIS A 38 46.35 33.17 35.86
CA HIS A 38 46.71 34.36 35.14
C HIS A 38 46.27 34.28 33.68
N ARG A 39 46.47 35.37 32.95
CA ARG A 39 46.36 35.39 31.51
C ARG A 39 47.62 36.01 30.92
N GLU A 40 48.22 35.30 29.97
CA GLU A 40 49.31 35.83 29.15
C GLU A 40 48.73 36.73 28.05
N VAL A 41 48.90 38.04 28.23
CA VAL A 41 48.61 39.05 27.21
C VAL A 41 49.90 39.85 26.98
N VAL A 42 49.86 41.09 26.47
CA VAL A 42 51.06 41.95 26.38
C VAL A 42 51.51 42.31 27.81
N GLY A 43 52.13 41.34 28.51
CA GLY A 43 52.40 41.34 29.96
C GLY A 43 51.67 40.22 30.73
N TYR A 44 51.93 40.14 32.03
CA TYR A 44 51.32 39.20 32.97
C TYR A 44 50.09 39.83 33.64
N LEU A 45 48.91 39.24 33.46
CA LEU A 45 47.68 39.68 34.11
C LEU A 45 47.24 38.66 35.18
N PRO A 46 47.43 38.95 36.48
CA PRO A 46 46.95 38.06 37.55
C PRO A 46 45.42 38.11 37.63
N ILE A 47 44.78 36.96 37.79
CA ILE A 47 43.32 36.82 37.89
C ILE A 47 42.92 36.43 39.30
N CYS A 48 43.48 35.34 39.83
CA CYS A 48 43.30 34.94 41.21
C CYS A 48 44.50 34.14 41.73
N ARG A 49 44.66 34.17 43.05
CA ARG A 49 45.60 33.34 43.81
C ARG A 49 44.77 32.41 44.68
N ILE A 50 45.10 31.13 44.63
CA ILE A 50 44.49 30.11 45.49
C ILE A 50 45.60 29.69 46.46
N GLU A 51 45.37 30.00 47.73
CA GLU A 51 46.31 29.68 48.81
C GLU A 51 46.41 28.16 48.97
N GLY A 52 47.66 27.70 48.99
CA GLY A 52 48.01 26.32 49.27
C GLY A 52 48.06 26.03 50.76
N ALA A 53 48.15 24.74 51.07
CA ALA A 53 48.28 24.21 52.42
C ALA A 53 49.75 24.25 52.88
N HIS A 54 50.30 25.44 53.15
CA HIS A 54 51.70 25.56 53.57
C HIS A 54 51.96 24.70 54.84
N PRO A 55 53.13 24.07 55.04
CA PRO A 55 53.40 23.25 56.24
C PRO A 55 53.18 23.97 57.59
N GLU A 56 53.24 25.31 57.59
CA GLU A 56 52.99 26.16 58.76
C GLU A 56 51.49 26.48 58.99
N SER A 57 50.63 26.19 58.01
CA SER A 57 49.19 26.45 58.04
C SER A 57 48.40 25.43 58.87
N GLY A 58 49.00 24.27 59.16
CA GLY A 58 48.37 23.19 59.93
C GLY A 58 47.33 22.36 59.15
N PHE A 59 47.21 22.57 57.84
CA PHE A 59 46.39 21.74 56.95
C PHE A 59 47.15 20.49 56.49
N ASP A 60 46.41 19.44 56.12
CA ASP A 60 46.97 18.16 55.66
C ASP A 60 47.19 18.11 54.14
N GLU A 61 47.82 17.02 53.68
CA GLU A 61 48.11 16.77 52.26
C GLU A 61 46.83 16.66 51.41
N ASP A 62 45.73 16.17 51.99
CA ASP A 62 44.44 16.06 51.30
C ASP A 62 43.88 17.44 50.94
N PHE A 63 43.96 18.41 51.87
CA PHE A 63 43.57 19.79 51.61
C PHE A 63 44.44 20.44 50.52
N GLN A 64 45.74 20.14 50.47
CA GLN A 64 46.63 20.64 49.41
C GLN A 64 46.18 20.16 48.02
N MET A 65 45.87 18.87 47.90
CA MET A 65 45.44 18.25 46.65
C MET A 65 44.08 18.80 46.18
N GLU A 66 43.14 19.04 47.11
CA GLU A 66 41.86 19.69 46.79
C GLU A 66 42.05 21.11 46.24
N GLN A 67 42.96 21.89 46.82
CA GLN A 67 43.23 23.27 46.38
C GLN A 67 43.86 23.32 44.98
N GLN A 68 44.79 22.40 44.68
CA GLN A 68 45.34 22.25 43.33
C GLN A 68 44.24 21.86 42.33
N ALA A 69 43.41 20.89 42.66
CA ALA A 69 42.29 20.47 41.82
C ALA A 69 41.27 21.62 41.58
N ASN A 70 41.00 22.43 42.61
CA ASN A 70 40.14 23.61 42.50
C ASN A 70 40.75 24.65 41.54
N ALA A 71 42.07 24.87 41.60
CA ALA A 71 42.76 25.79 40.71
C ALA A 71 42.73 25.33 39.26
N GLU A 72 43.04 24.06 39.01
CA GLU A 72 42.96 23.44 37.69
C GLU A 72 41.54 23.54 37.12
N PHE A 73 40.52 23.27 37.94
CA PHE A 73 39.12 23.40 37.54
C PHE A 73 38.76 24.84 37.17
N ILE A 74 39.14 25.85 37.96
CA ILE A 74 38.83 27.25 37.67
C ILE A 74 39.53 27.72 36.40
N ALA A 75 40.78 27.33 36.17
CA ALA A 75 41.53 27.66 34.96
C ALA A 75 40.91 26.99 33.71
N ALA A 76 40.48 25.72 33.83
CA ALA A 76 39.81 24.99 32.75
C ALA A 76 38.41 25.54 32.47
N ALA A 77 37.63 25.83 33.52
CA ALA A 77 36.28 26.41 33.47
C ALA A 77 36.30 27.94 33.34
N ASN A 78 37.32 28.48 32.65
CA ASN A 78 37.43 29.90 32.37
C ASN A 78 36.24 30.41 31.51
N PRO A 79 36.04 31.74 31.44
CA PRO A 79 34.94 32.33 30.69
C PRO A 79 34.88 31.92 29.22
N ALA A 80 36.01 31.72 28.55
CA ALA A 80 36.03 31.29 27.15
C ALA A 80 35.46 29.86 26.99
N THR A 81 35.86 28.93 27.85
CA THR A 81 35.33 27.56 27.89
C THR A 81 33.83 27.56 28.18
N VAL A 82 33.38 28.33 29.19
CA VAL A 82 31.96 28.40 29.57
C VAL A 82 31.12 28.97 28.42
N LEU A 83 31.58 30.03 27.75
CA LEU A 83 30.87 30.60 26.60
C LEU A 83 30.78 29.60 25.44
N ALA A 84 31.86 28.88 25.12
CA ALA A 84 31.86 27.87 24.07
C ALA A 84 30.85 26.74 24.36
N LEU A 85 30.78 26.27 25.61
CA LEU A 85 29.79 25.27 26.03
C LEU A 85 28.35 25.80 25.94
N LEU A 86 28.11 27.06 26.28
CA LEU A 86 26.79 27.69 26.15
C LEU A 86 26.38 27.85 24.68
N ASP A 87 27.33 28.22 23.80
CA ASP A 87 27.10 28.29 22.35
C ASP A 87 26.73 26.92 21.77
N GLU A 88 27.45 25.87 22.17
CA GLU A 88 27.16 24.49 21.78
C GLU A 88 25.78 24.03 22.26
N LEU A 89 25.45 24.32 23.53
CA LEU A 89 24.15 23.99 24.09
C LEU A 89 23.02 24.70 23.34
N GLU A 90 23.18 25.99 23.03
CA GLU A 90 22.20 26.77 22.29
C GLU A 90 22.02 26.22 20.86
N ARG A 91 23.10 25.87 20.15
CA ARG A 91 23.04 25.21 18.85
C ARG A 91 22.32 23.86 18.92
N ASN A 92 22.61 23.05 19.93
CA ASN A 92 21.97 21.75 20.13
C ASN A 92 20.47 21.89 20.43
N GLN A 93 20.08 22.86 21.25
CA GLN A 93 18.67 23.16 21.51
C GLN A 93 17.93 23.61 20.24
N GLN A 94 18.55 24.45 19.43
CA GLN A 94 17.98 24.86 18.14
C GLN A 94 17.85 23.68 17.17
N TYR A 95 18.84 22.77 17.15
CA TYR A 95 18.78 21.56 16.34
C TYR A 95 17.62 20.64 16.74
N ILE A 96 17.44 20.41 18.05
CA ILE A 96 16.33 19.61 18.58
C ILE A 96 14.99 20.21 18.16
N LYS A 97 14.80 21.53 18.36
CA LYS A 97 13.56 22.22 17.93
C LYS A 97 13.26 22.04 16.44
N ARG A 98 14.27 22.16 15.57
CA ARG A 98 14.10 21.94 14.12
C ARG A 98 13.73 20.51 13.80
N ARG A 99 14.36 19.54 14.45
CA ARG A 99 14.07 18.11 14.27
C ARG A 99 12.67 17.76 14.75
N ASP A 100 12.22 18.34 15.86
CA ASP A 100 10.86 18.15 16.37
C ASP A 100 9.83 18.70 15.38
N GLN A 101 10.07 19.90 14.83
CA GLN A 101 9.21 20.47 13.80
C GLN A 101 9.16 19.61 12.53
N GLU A 102 10.33 19.17 12.04
CA GLU A 102 10.43 18.30 10.87
C GLU A 102 9.69 16.97 11.11
N ASN A 103 9.85 16.37 12.29
CA ASN A 103 9.15 15.14 12.66
C ASN A 103 7.62 15.33 12.72
N GLU A 104 7.15 16.48 13.20
CA GLU A 104 5.73 16.84 13.22
C GLU A 104 5.18 16.98 11.78
N ASP A 105 5.89 17.68 10.90
CA ASP A 105 5.52 17.84 9.49
C ASP A 105 5.50 16.49 8.75
N ILE A 106 6.48 15.62 9.04
CA ILE A 106 6.52 14.24 8.54
C ILE A 106 5.31 13.45 9.05
N ALA A 107 4.98 13.53 10.34
CA ALA A 107 3.84 12.82 10.92
C ALA A 107 2.52 13.26 10.28
N LEU A 108 2.34 14.57 10.05
CA LEU A 108 1.17 15.10 9.35
C LEU A 108 1.08 14.60 7.91
N THR A 109 2.20 14.58 7.18
CA THR A 109 2.26 14.11 5.80
C THR A 109 1.96 12.63 5.69
N VAL A 110 2.58 11.81 6.55
CA VAL A 110 2.30 10.36 6.64
C VAL A 110 0.84 10.11 7.00
N GLY A 111 0.26 10.91 7.90
CA GLY A 111 -1.16 10.83 8.25
C GLY A 111 -2.07 11.05 7.04
N LYS A 112 -1.81 12.10 6.24
CA LYS A 112 -2.57 12.39 5.01
C LYS A 112 -2.46 11.25 3.99
N LEU A 113 -1.24 10.77 3.74
CA LEU A 113 -1.00 9.68 2.79
C LEU A 113 -1.70 8.37 3.20
N ARG A 114 -1.76 8.06 4.50
CA ARG A 114 -2.51 6.88 4.99
C ARG A 114 -3.99 6.97 4.67
N VAL A 115 -4.61 8.14 4.92
CA VAL A 115 -6.03 8.35 4.61
C VAL A 115 -6.30 8.25 3.10
N GLU A 116 -5.42 8.83 2.28
CA GLU A 116 -5.54 8.72 0.82
C GLU A 116 -5.40 7.27 0.33
N LEU A 117 -4.47 6.51 0.91
CA LEU A 117 -4.26 5.10 0.58
C LEU A 117 -5.50 4.27 0.93
N GLU A 118 -6.05 4.44 2.14
CA GLU A 118 -7.28 3.76 2.55
C GLU A 118 -8.47 4.12 1.64
N GLY A 119 -8.53 5.37 1.16
CA GLY A 119 -9.53 5.80 0.19
C GLY A 119 -9.40 5.08 -1.16
N LYS A 120 -8.17 4.95 -1.67
CA LYS A 120 -7.87 4.23 -2.92
C LYS A 120 -8.14 2.74 -2.79
N ASP A 121 -7.77 2.12 -1.67
CA ASP A 121 -8.02 0.69 -1.42
C ASP A 121 -9.52 0.38 -1.41
N LYS A 122 -10.34 1.24 -0.80
CA LYS A 122 -11.80 1.13 -0.86
C LYS A 122 -12.35 1.23 -2.28
N LEU A 123 -11.83 2.18 -3.06
CA LEU A 123 -12.24 2.36 -4.46
C LEU A 123 -11.87 1.14 -5.32
N ILE A 124 -10.65 0.60 -5.15
CA ILE A 124 -10.20 -0.61 -5.86
C ILE A 124 -11.09 -1.80 -5.49
N ALA A 125 -11.40 -1.99 -4.21
CA ALA A 125 -12.28 -3.06 -3.77
C ALA A 125 -13.70 -2.95 -4.36
N GLU A 126 -14.24 -1.73 -4.45
CA GLU A 126 -15.55 -1.48 -5.03
C GLU A 126 -15.57 -1.74 -6.54
N LEU A 127 -14.56 -1.25 -7.27
CA LEU A 127 -14.41 -1.54 -8.70
C LEU A 127 -14.23 -3.05 -8.96
N GLY A 128 -13.49 -3.75 -8.10
CA GLY A 128 -13.34 -5.20 -8.18
C GLY A 128 -14.67 -5.94 -8.05
N LYS A 129 -15.55 -5.52 -7.13
CA LYS A 129 -16.91 -6.08 -7.01
C LYS A 129 -17.74 -5.84 -8.26
N GLN A 130 -17.69 -4.62 -8.79
CA GLN A 130 -18.42 -4.27 -10.01
C GLN A 130 -17.95 -5.10 -11.19
N CYS A 131 -16.63 -5.23 -11.41
CA CYS A 131 -16.08 -6.09 -12.47
C CYS A 131 -16.58 -7.53 -12.36
N ALA A 132 -16.53 -8.13 -11.16
CA ALA A 132 -17.04 -9.48 -10.94
C ALA A 132 -18.55 -9.61 -11.18
N GLU A 133 -19.32 -8.55 -10.91
CA GLU A 133 -20.74 -8.50 -11.23
C GLU A 133 -20.99 -8.42 -12.75
N TRP A 134 -20.25 -7.56 -13.46
CA TRP A 134 -20.32 -7.44 -14.91
C TRP A 134 -19.92 -8.74 -15.61
N GLU A 135 -18.89 -9.42 -15.13
CA GLU A 135 -18.47 -10.73 -15.64
C GLU A 135 -19.58 -11.78 -15.46
N ARG A 136 -20.20 -11.83 -14.27
CA ARG A 136 -21.31 -12.75 -14.02
C ARG A 136 -22.51 -12.47 -14.94
N LYS A 137 -22.87 -11.20 -15.12
CA LYS A 137 -23.95 -10.81 -16.03
C LYS A 137 -23.63 -11.16 -17.48
N ALA A 138 -22.39 -10.93 -17.91
CA ALA A 138 -21.95 -11.30 -19.25
C ALA A 138 -22.07 -12.81 -19.48
N LEU A 139 -21.61 -13.63 -18.54
CA LEU A 139 -21.75 -15.09 -18.61
C LEU A 139 -23.21 -15.53 -18.66
N SER A 140 -24.07 -15.00 -17.80
CA SER A 140 -25.52 -15.28 -17.82
C SER A 140 -26.14 -14.93 -19.17
N ASN A 141 -25.83 -13.76 -19.73
CA ASN A 141 -26.34 -13.34 -21.03
C ASN A 141 -25.86 -14.27 -22.15
N PHE A 142 -24.61 -14.76 -22.10
CA PHE A 142 -24.09 -15.70 -23.07
C PHE A 142 -24.78 -17.07 -22.97
N GLU A 143 -25.04 -17.56 -21.76
CA GLU A 143 -25.82 -18.79 -21.53
C GLU A 143 -27.24 -18.67 -22.09
N GLU A 144 -27.91 -17.54 -21.84
CA GLU A 144 -29.24 -17.26 -22.39
C GLU A 144 -29.23 -17.23 -23.93
N CYS A 145 -28.20 -16.61 -24.52
CA CYS A 145 -28.03 -16.57 -25.97
C CYS A 145 -27.77 -17.96 -26.56
N ALA A 146 -26.98 -18.81 -25.88
CA ALA A 146 -26.75 -20.20 -26.29
C ALA A 146 -28.05 -21.02 -26.25
N ALA A 147 -28.82 -20.92 -25.16
CA ALA A 147 -30.11 -21.60 -25.04
C ALA A 147 -31.12 -21.13 -26.10
N MET A 148 -31.13 -19.83 -26.42
CA MET A 148 -31.97 -19.30 -27.48
C MET A 148 -31.55 -19.83 -28.86
N ALA A 149 -30.25 -19.94 -29.13
CA ALA A 149 -29.73 -20.48 -30.38
C ALA A 149 -30.13 -21.95 -30.58
N GLU A 150 -30.01 -22.79 -29.54
CA GLU A 150 -30.48 -24.18 -29.58
C GLU A 150 -31.98 -24.27 -29.88
N ARG A 151 -32.79 -23.42 -29.24
CA ARG A 151 -34.24 -23.38 -29.46
C ARG A 151 -34.60 -22.94 -30.89
N ILE A 152 -33.85 -22.00 -31.47
CA ILE A 152 -34.01 -21.62 -32.87
C ILE A 152 -33.66 -22.78 -33.80
N GLU A 153 -32.57 -23.50 -33.53
CA GLU A 153 -32.18 -24.67 -34.32
C GLU A 153 -33.25 -25.78 -34.25
N GLU A 154 -33.78 -26.04 -33.06
CA GLU A 154 -34.86 -27.02 -32.86
C GLU A 154 -36.14 -26.62 -33.61
N MET A 155 -36.59 -25.37 -33.47
CA MET A 155 -37.74 -24.87 -34.23
C MET A 155 -37.51 -24.96 -35.74
N SER A 156 -36.29 -24.67 -36.21
CA SER A 156 -35.94 -24.81 -37.63
C SER A 156 -36.02 -26.26 -38.10
N LYS A 157 -35.54 -27.22 -37.30
CA LYS A 157 -35.65 -28.66 -37.61
C LYS A 157 -37.11 -29.10 -37.67
N GLN A 158 -37.91 -28.72 -36.67
CA GLN A 158 -39.35 -29.02 -36.64
C GLN A 158 -40.09 -28.43 -37.84
N SER A 159 -39.76 -27.19 -38.23
CA SER A 159 -40.35 -26.56 -39.43
C SER A 159 -39.98 -27.30 -40.72
N CYS A 160 -38.72 -27.74 -40.86
CA CYS A 160 -38.27 -28.53 -41.99
C CYS A 160 -38.99 -29.89 -42.05
N GLU A 161 -39.07 -30.60 -40.93
CA GLU A 161 -39.75 -31.90 -40.83
C GLU A 161 -41.25 -31.78 -41.14
N ALA A 162 -41.92 -30.74 -40.65
CA ALA A 162 -43.31 -30.45 -40.96
C ALA A 162 -43.50 -30.25 -42.48
N ARG A 163 -42.61 -29.49 -43.12
CA ARG A 163 -42.64 -29.27 -44.57
C ARG A 163 -42.39 -30.56 -45.36
N GLU A 164 -41.46 -31.39 -44.93
CA GLU A 164 -41.23 -32.71 -45.55
C GLU A 164 -42.45 -33.61 -45.39
N ARG A 165 -43.09 -33.59 -44.22
CA ARG A 165 -44.29 -34.35 -43.94
C ARG A 165 -45.44 -33.97 -44.86
N ASP A 166 -45.66 -32.67 -45.05
CA ASP A 166 -46.69 -32.16 -45.95
C ASP A 166 -46.44 -32.57 -47.42
N LEU A 167 -45.17 -32.52 -47.88
CA LEU A 167 -44.80 -32.95 -49.24
C LEU A 167 -45.02 -34.45 -49.45
N PHE A 168 -44.63 -35.27 -48.48
CA PHE A 168 -44.89 -36.70 -48.52
C PHE A 168 -46.37 -37.00 -48.54
N GLU A 169 -47.17 -36.35 -47.68
CA GLU A 169 -48.61 -36.56 -47.65
C GLU A 169 -49.27 -36.16 -48.97
N SER A 170 -48.84 -35.04 -49.56
CA SER A 170 -49.26 -34.66 -50.92
C SER A 170 -48.97 -35.76 -51.94
N TRP A 171 -47.75 -36.31 -51.92
CA TRP A 171 -47.34 -37.40 -52.79
C TRP A 171 -48.15 -38.69 -52.55
N VAL A 172 -48.40 -39.07 -51.30
CA VAL A 172 -49.19 -40.25 -50.94
C VAL A 172 -50.65 -40.10 -51.38
N MET A 173 -51.24 -38.92 -51.16
CA MET A 173 -52.61 -38.62 -51.62
C MET A 173 -52.73 -38.79 -53.13
N HIS A 174 -51.74 -38.33 -53.90
CA HIS A 174 -51.72 -38.50 -55.35
C HIS A 174 -51.50 -39.96 -55.78
N SER A 175 -50.63 -40.70 -55.08
CA SER A 175 -50.21 -42.04 -55.49
C SER A 175 -51.19 -43.16 -55.12
N ILE A 176 -51.92 -43.01 -54.00
CA ILE A 176 -52.81 -44.06 -53.45
C ILE A 176 -54.27 -43.57 -53.36
N CYS A 177 -54.56 -42.32 -53.77
CA CYS A 177 -55.91 -41.74 -53.82
C CYS A 177 -56.64 -41.78 -52.46
N ILE A 178 -55.96 -41.38 -51.39
CA ILE A 178 -56.55 -41.24 -50.04
C ILE A 178 -56.75 -39.77 -49.69
N SER A 179 -57.72 -39.46 -48.82
CA SER A 179 -57.98 -38.08 -48.40
C SER A 179 -56.98 -37.61 -47.34
N LYS A 180 -56.75 -36.28 -47.31
CA LYS A 180 -55.88 -35.63 -46.31
C LYS A 180 -56.32 -35.90 -44.87
N SER A 181 -57.61 -35.83 -44.60
CA SER A 181 -58.18 -36.05 -43.27
C SER A 181 -57.91 -37.47 -42.75
N THR A 182 -57.89 -38.47 -43.64
CA THR A 182 -57.52 -39.84 -43.27
C THR A 182 -56.03 -39.94 -42.91
N LEU A 183 -55.14 -39.29 -43.66
CA LEU A 183 -53.70 -39.26 -43.33
C LEU A 183 -53.42 -38.54 -42.02
N GLU A 184 -54.05 -37.39 -41.79
CA GLU A 184 -53.94 -36.62 -40.56
C GLU A 184 -54.40 -37.44 -39.34
N GLY A 185 -55.51 -38.16 -39.47
CA GLY A 185 -56.00 -39.08 -38.43
C GLY A 185 -55.05 -40.24 -38.13
N LEU A 186 -54.17 -40.62 -39.06
CA LEU A 186 -53.18 -41.68 -38.91
C LEU A 186 -51.83 -41.18 -38.39
N ARG A 187 -51.61 -39.86 -38.29
CA ARG A 187 -50.36 -39.30 -37.77
C ARG A 187 -50.09 -39.77 -36.33
N THR A 188 -48.81 -39.99 -36.06
CA THR A 188 -48.21 -40.03 -34.72
C THR A 188 -47.13 -38.97 -34.63
N GLU A 189 -46.59 -38.74 -33.42
CA GLU A 189 -45.48 -37.81 -33.18
C GLU A 189 -44.28 -38.10 -34.10
N THR A 190 -43.97 -39.37 -34.37
CA THR A 190 -42.77 -39.78 -35.10
C THR A 190 -43.04 -40.47 -36.46
N GLY A 191 -44.31 -40.65 -36.85
CA GLY A 191 -44.65 -41.42 -38.06
C GLY A 191 -46.16 -41.60 -38.27
N TYR A 192 -46.58 -42.80 -38.71
CA TYR A 192 -47.99 -43.13 -38.97
C TYR A 192 -48.41 -44.46 -38.33
N ARG A 193 -49.68 -44.57 -37.91
CA ARG A 193 -50.22 -45.69 -37.12
C ARG A 193 -50.42 -47.01 -37.88
N ASN A 194 -50.35 -47.06 -39.21
CA ASN A 194 -50.74 -48.25 -39.98
C ASN A 194 -50.01 -48.44 -41.32
N ALA A 195 -50.28 -49.59 -41.96
CA ALA A 195 -50.06 -49.82 -43.37
C ALA A 195 -51.28 -49.39 -44.20
N THR A 196 -51.05 -48.94 -45.43
CA THR A 196 -52.03 -48.65 -46.48
C THR A 196 -53.07 -49.76 -46.62
N LEU A 197 -54.24 -49.42 -47.16
CA LEU A 197 -55.35 -50.36 -47.44
C LEU A 197 -54.93 -51.56 -48.32
N SER A 198 -53.80 -51.48 -49.03
CA SER A 198 -53.21 -52.54 -49.87
C SER A 198 -52.12 -53.37 -49.19
N GLY A 199 -51.82 -53.12 -47.91
CA GLY A 199 -50.81 -53.86 -47.12
C GLY A 199 -49.41 -53.25 -47.11
N THR A 200 -49.22 -52.05 -47.67
CA THR A 200 -47.92 -51.34 -47.71
C THR A 200 -47.76 -50.38 -46.53
N ASP A 201 -46.71 -50.48 -45.70
CA ASP A 201 -46.48 -49.65 -44.50
C ASP A 201 -46.15 -48.16 -44.85
N PHE A 202 -46.90 -47.19 -44.31
CA PHE A 202 -46.65 -45.75 -44.54
C PHE A 202 -45.28 -45.31 -44.02
N ASN A 203 -44.78 -45.92 -42.94
CA ASN A 203 -43.43 -45.64 -42.43
C ASN A 203 -42.35 -46.17 -43.38
N ARG A 204 -42.61 -47.31 -44.05
CA ARG A 204 -41.75 -47.84 -45.10
C ARG A 204 -41.75 -46.94 -46.34
N MET A 205 -42.94 -46.45 -46.74
CA MET A 205 -43.07 -45.50 -47.84
C MET A 205 -42.34 -44.18 -47.56
N TRP A 206 -42.44 -43.66 -46.34
CA TRP A 206 -41.71 -42.47 -45.90
C TRP A 206 -40.19 -42.64 -46.04
N LYS A 207 -39.65 -43.78 -45.58
CA LYS A 207 -38.21 -44.11 -45.74
C LYS A 207 -37.79 -44.18 -47.21
N GLN A 208 -38.61 -44.79 -48.07
CA GLN A 208 -38.35 -44.86 -49.51
C GLN A 208 -38.40 -43.48 -50.17
N TRP A 209 -39.43 -42.69 -49.87
CA TRP A 209 -39.60 -41.32 -50.37
C TRP A 209 -38.42 -40.42 -49.98
N LYS A 210 -37.98 -40.48 -48.72
CA LYS A 210 -36.76 -39.78 -48.25
C LYS A 210 -35.51 -40.22 -49.00
N SER A 211 -35.32 -41.53 -49.20
CA SER A 211 -34.17 -42.07 -49.93
C SER A 211 -34.13 -41.56 -51.38
N ILE A 212 -35.28 -41.50 -52.05
CA ILE A 212 -35.39 -41.01 -53.43
C ILE A 212 -35.07 -39.50 -53.49
N ARG A 213 -35.61 -38.68 -52.59
CA ARG A 213 -35.28 -37.24 -52.55
C ARG A 213 -33.81 -36.98 -52.22
N ALA A 214 -33.21 -37.79 -51.34
CA ALA A 214 -31.79 -37.67 -50.99
C ALA A 214 -30.87 -37.92 -52.19
N THR A 215 -31.31 -38.73 -53.17
CA THR A 215 -30.59 -38.94 -54.45
C THR A 215 -30.77 -37.82 -55.48
N GLY A 216 -31.52 -36.75 -55.14
CA GLY A 216 -31.78 -35.61 -56.03
C GLY A 216 -32.81 -35.88 -57.12
N ILE A 217 -33.49 -37.03 -57.08
CA ILE A 217 -34.50 -37.41 -58.06
C ILE A 217 -35.82 -36.71 -57.72
N ARG A 218 -36.39 -35.97 -58.68
CA ARG A 218 -37.67 -35.29 -58.53
C ARG A 218 -38.81 -36.30 -58.63
N ILE A 219 -39.61 -36.42 -57.58
CA ILE A 219 -40.75 -37.35 -57.52
C ILE A 219 -41.95 -36.72 -58.24
N LYS A 220 -42.64 -37.49 -59.10
CA LYS A 220 -43.84 -37.01 -59.79
C LYS A 220 -44.97 -36.77 -58.77
N GLY A 221 -45.52 -35.56 -58.75
CA GLY A 221 -46.63 -35.17 -57.85
C GLY A 221 -46.23 -34.39 -56.59
N GLU A 222 -44.94 -34.03 -56.43
CA GLU A 222 -44.49 -32.97 -55.49
C GLU A 222 -44.75 -31.56 -56.00
#